data_AF-A0A9E5W248-F1
#
_entry.id   AF-A0A9E5W248-F1
#
_cell.length_a   1.000
_cell.length_b   1.000
_cell.length_c   1.000
_cell.angle_alpha   90.00
_cell.angle_beta   90.00
_cell.angle_gamma   90.00
#
_symmetry.space_group_name_H-M   'P 1'
#
loop_
_entity.id
_entity.type
_entity.pdbx_description
1 polymer ?
#
loop_
_entity_poly.entity_id
_entity_poly.type
_entity_poly.pdbx_seq_one_letter_code
_entity_poly.pdbx_strand_id
1 'polypeptide(L)'
;MAYNEDYYMNSGVILYDRICVEAIRPEKIVYAAQLLYSRYPHQTLAYYLFMLGNVPLFFYPDQFNCLPAKRLPLEQRANIEDVRPYLEDDVRIYHVTGKYKHRNLIVRQICDYFLHEV
;
A
#
# COMPACT_ATOMS: atom_id res chain seq x y z
N MET A 1 -7.34 11.84 20.83
CA MET A 1 -5.92 11.81 20.40
C MET A 1 -5.81 12.71 19.17
N ALA A 2 -4.82 13.59 19.10
CA ALA A 2 -4.64 14.47 17.93
C ALA A 2 -4.02 13.67 16.76
N TYR A 3 -4.25 14.11 15.52
CA TYR A 3 -3.61 13.55 14.33
C TYR A 3 -2.07 13.68 14.43
N ASN A 4 -1.36 12.60 14.12
CA ASN A 4 0.10 12.56 14.00
C ASN A 4 0.51 12.08 12.59
N GLU A 5 1.11 12.96 11.80
CA GLU A 5 1.57 12.64 10.44
C GLU A 5 2.65 11.57 10.41
N ASP A 6 3.48 11.48 11.46
CA ASP A 6 4.56 10.49 11.58
C ASP A 6 4.04 9.05 11.64
N TYR A 7 2.74 8.85 11.88
CA TYR A 7 2.11 7.53 11.90
C TYR A 7 1.40 7.22 10.57
N TYR A 8 1.19 8.20 9.70
CA TYR A 8 0.40 8.01 8.47
C TYR A 8 1.19 7.19 7.45
N MET A 9 0.73 5.96 7.20
CA MET A 9 1.42 5.00 6.34
C MET A 9 0.48 4.43 5.28
N ASN A 10 1.01 4.13 4.09
CA ASN A 10 0.27 3.36 3.08
C ASN A 10 0.16 1.90 3.55
N SER A 11 -1.05 1.36 3.69
CA SER A 11 -1.25 0.00 4.21
C SER A 11 -1.11 -1.11 3.16
N GLY A 12 -0.50 -0.83 2.01
CA GLY A 12 -0.23 -1.82 0.96
C GLY A 12 0.75 -2.90 1.40
N VAL A 13 1.74 -2.52 2.21
CA VAL A 13 2.70 -3.44 2.83
C VAL A 13 2.91 -2.99 4.28
N ILE A 14 2.53 -3.86 5.22
CA ILE A 14 2.79 -3.68 6.65
C ILE A 14 3.28 -5.02 7.19
N LEU A 15 4.38 -4.99 7.94
CA LEU A 15 4.86 -6.12 8.73
C LEU A 15 4.55 -5.85 10.19
N TYR A 16 3.90 -6.80 10.85
CA TYR A 16 3.48 -6.70 12.24
C TYR A 16 3.54 -8.07 12.90
N ASP A 17 3.76 -8.07 14.21
CA ASP A 17 3.79 -9.31 14.99
C ASP A 17 2.44 -10.02 14.94
N ARG A 18 2.49 -11.34 15.11
CA ARG A 18 1.29 -12.18 15.12
C ARG A 18 0.28 -11.75 16.19
N ILE A 19 0.73 -11.14 17.28
CA ILE A 19 -0.15 -10.60 18.33
C ILE A 19 -1.03 -9.46 17.79
N CYS A 20 -0.50 -8.64 16.86
CA CYS A 20 -1.25 -7.55 16.23
C CYS A 20 -2.27 -8.05 15.21
N VAL A 21 -2.08 -9.22 14.58
CA VAL A 21 -3.01 -9.83 13.61
C VAL A 21 -4.44 -9.77 14.10
N GLU A 22 -4.69 -10.17 15.35
CA GLU A 22 -6.04 -10.23 15.91
C GLU A 22 -6.73 -8.86 15.95
N ALA A 23 -5.97 -7.78 16.15
CA ALA A 23 -6.52 -6.43 16.26
C ALA A 23 -6.85 -5.83 14.89
N ILE A 24 -6.06 -6.15 13.86
CA ILE A 24 -6.18 -5.59 12.50
C ILE A 24 -6.67 -6.61 11.46
N ARG A 25 -7.40 -7.64 11.89
CA ARG A 25 -7.99 -8.60 10.96
C ARG A 25 -8.95 -7.90 9.98
N PRO A 26 -8.98 -8.31 8.68
CA PRO A 26 -9.86 -7.71 7.69
C PRO A 26 -11.33 -7.66 8.11
N GLU A 27 -11.85 -8.68 8.80
CA GLU A 27 -13.26 -8.74 9.22
C GLU A 27 -13.58 -7.67 10.26
N LYS A 28 -12.67 -7.42 11.21
CA LYS A 28 -12.82 -6.35 12.21
C LYS A 28 -12.73 -4.98 11.58
N ILE A 29 -11.86 -4.84 10.58
CA ILE A 29 -11.71 -3.62 9.80
C ILE A 29 -12.97 -3.32 8.99
N VAL A 30 -13.54 -4.32 8.32
CA VAL A 30 -14.78 -4.17 7.55
C VAL A 30 -15.96 -3.86 8.48
N TYR A 31 -16.05 -4.55 9.61
CA TYR A 31 -17.09 -4.28 10.62
C TYR A 31 -16.99 -2.86 11.19
N ALA A 32 -15.78 -2.38 11.46
CA ALA A 32 -15.54 -1.02 11.96
C ALA A 32 -15.54 0.05 10.86
N ALA A 33 -15.52 -0.32 9.57
CA ALA A 33 -15.36 0.62 8.46
C ALA A 33 -16.41 1.74 8.44
N GLN A 34 -17.66 1.41 8.82
CA GLN A 34 -18.75 2.39 8.90
C GLN A 34 -18.54 3.43 10.01
N LEU A 35 -17.83 3.07 11.09
CA LEU A 35 -17.52 3.97 12.21
C LEU A 35 -16.35 4.90 11.90
N LEU A 36 -15.50 4.52 10.94
CA LEU A 36 -14.27 5.24 10.63
C LEU A 36 -14.47 6.42 9.67
N TYR A 37 -15.66 6.54 9.03
CA TYR A 37 -16.00 7.59 8.05
C TYR A 37 -14.82 7.93 7.10
N SER A 38 -14.11 6.90 6.62
CA SER A 38 -12.86 7.05 5.89
C SER A 38 -12.93 6.40 4.52
N ARG A 39 -12.25 7.01 3.54
CA ARG A 39 -12.06 6.46 2.19
C ARG A 39 -11.23 5.17 2.18
N TYR A 40 -10.40 4.96 3.21
CA TYR A 40 -9.48 3.84 3.34
C TYR A 40 -9.57 3.25 4.76
N PRO A 41 -10.67 2.55 5.11
CA PRO A 41 -10.96 2.15 6.48
C PRO A 41 -9.90 1.24 7.09
N HIS A 42 -9.28 0.36 6.29
CA HIS A 42 -8.15 -0.48 6.74
C HIS A 42 -6.96 0.35 7.21
N GLN A 43 -6.51 1.28 6.37
CA GLN A 43 -5.39 2.16 6.66
C GLN A 43 -5.69 3.04 7.88
N THR A 44 -6.91 3.57 7.96
CA THR A 44 -7.35 4.42 9.08
C THR A 44 -7.45 3.64 10.38
N LEU A 45 -7.96 2.40 10.39
CA LEU A 45 -8.04 1.62 11.62
C LEU A 45 -6.65 1.22 12.13
N ALA A 46 -5.78 0.74 11.23
CA ALA A 46 -4.41 0.37 11.59
C ALA A 46 -3.68 1.56 12.21
N TYR A 47 -3.75 2.72 11.56
CA TYR A 47 -3.23 3.98 12.07
C TYR A 47 -3.76 4.33 13.47
N TYR A 48 -5.08 4.30 13.64
CA TYR A 48 -5.73 4.61 14.92
C TYR A 48 -5.26 3.68 16.05
N LEU A 49 -5.19 2.37 15.78
CA LEU A 49 -4.76 1.38 16.77
C LEU A 49 -3.28 1.51 17.12
N PHE A 50 -2.42 1.77 16.13
CA PHE A 50 -0.98 1.96 16.38
C PHE A 50 -0.70 3.22 17.19
N MET A 51 -1.43 4.31 16.92
CA MET A 51 -1.36 5.51 17.76
C MET A 51 -1.88 5.24 19.18
N LEU A 52 -3.04 4.59 19.31
CA LEU A 52 -3.63 4.30 20.61
C LEU A 52 -2.72 3.43 21.48
N GLY A 53 -2.02 2.47 20.86
CA GLY A 53 -1.08 1.58 21.53
C GLY A 53 0.33 2.15 21.71
N ASN A 54 0.62 3.37 21.21
CA ASN A 54 1.99 3.91 21.11
C ASN A 54 2.98 2.89 20.51
N VAL A 55 2.56 2.21 19.44
CA VAL A 55 3.36 1.15 18.82
C VAL A 55 4.57 1.78 18.13
N PRO A 56 5.82 1.36 18.45
CA PRO A 56 6.99 1.82 17.73
C PRO A 56 6.91 1.43 16.26
N LEU A 57 7.01 2.42 15.37
CA LEU A 57 6.95 2.21 13.93
C LEU A 57 8.34 2.17 13.32
N PHE A 58 8.52 1.27 12.36
CA PHE A 58 9.70 1.22 11.49
C PHE A 58 9.24 1.37 10.04
N PHE A 59 9.79 2.37 9.34
CA PHE A 59 9.46 2.63 7.94
C PHE A 59 10.45 1.90 7.04
N TYR A 60 9.92 0.97 6.23
CA TYR A 60 10.70 0.33 5.19
C TYR A 60 11.04 1.32 4.07
N PRO A 61 12.18 1.14 3.38
CA PRO A 61 12.48 1.92 2.19
C PRO A 61 11.37 1.79 1.14
N ASP A 62 11.16 2.85 0.35
CA ASP A 62 10.11 2.95 -0.66
C ASP A 62 10.08 1.79 -1.68
N GLN A 63 11.22 1.11 -1.86
CA GLN A 63 11.36 -0.07 -2.73
C GLN A 63 10.43 -1.24 -2.34
N PHE A 64 9.92 -1.28 -1.11
CA PHE A 64 9.00 -2.31 -0.63
C PHE A 64 7.52 -1.93 -0.75
N ASN A 65 7.18 -0.74 -1.25
CA ASN A 65 5.80 -0.34 -1.50
C ASN A 65 5.74 0.71 -2.62
N CYS A 66 6.36 0.40 -3.77
CA CYS A 66 6.51 1.35 -4.86
C CYS A 66 5.29 1.34 -5.78
N LEU A 67 4.75 2.50 -6.13
CA LEU A 67 3.71 2.60 -7.15
C LEU A 67 4.36 2.52 -8.56
N PRO A 68 3.88 1.65 -9.47
CA PRO A 68 4.33 1.69 -10.86
C PRO A 68 4.18 3.09 -11.46
N ALA A 69 5.19 3.58 -12.17
CA ALA A 69 5.18 4.93 -12.74
C ALA A 69 4.82 6.03 -11.71
N LYS A 70 5.35 5.93 -10.48
CA LYS A 70 5.04 6.85 -9.36
C LYS A 70 5.19 8.33 -9.70
N ARG A 71 6.11 8.65 -10.61
CA ARG A 71 6.47 10.02 -11.03
C ARG A 71 5.47 10.64 -12.02
N LEU A 72 4.58 9.84 -12.62
CA LEU A 72 3.54 10.35 -13.51
C LEU A 72 2.40 11.01 -12.73
N PRO A 73 1.75 12.06 -13.30
CA PRO A 73 0.51 12.59 -12.77
C PRO A 73 -0.56 11.51 -12.59
N LEU A 74 -1.37 11.64 -11.54
CA LEU A 74 -2.35 10.62 -11.14
C LEU A 74 -3.28 10.21 -12.29
N GLU A 75 -3.76 11.16 -13.09
CA GLU A 75 -4.67 10.88 -14.20
C GLU A 75 -4.00 10.09 -15.32
N GLN A 76 -2.74 10.40 -15.64
CA GLN A 76 -1.97 9.65 -16.64
C GLN A 76 -1.67 8.24 -16.13
N ARG A 77 -1.20 8.14 -14.88
CA ARG A 77 -0.91 6.87 -14.21
C ARG A 77 -2.14 5.97 -14.10
N ALA A 78 -3.32 6.53 -13.86
CA ALA A 78 -4.56 5.74 -13.78
C ALA A 78 -4.94 5.07 -15.10
N ASN A 79 -4.56 5.66 -16.24
CA ASN A 79 -4.87 5.17 -17.59
C ASN A 79 -3.67 4.48 -18.27
N ILE A 80 -2.59 4.20 -17.54
CA ILE A 80 -1.40 3.57 -18.13
C ILE A 80 -1.69 2.12 -18.54
N GLU A 81 -1.24 1.75 -19.74
CA GLU A 81 -1.31 0.39 -20.26
C GLU A 81 0.06 -0.30 -20.29
N ASP A 82 1.14 0.47 -20.31
CA ASP A 82 2.51 -0.06 -20.31
C ASP A 82 3.37 0.59 -19.22
N VAL A 83 3.68 -0.18 -18.18
CA VAL A 83 4.51 0.27 -17.06
C VAL A 83 5.99 -0.07 -17.21
N ARG A 84 6.37 -0.89 -18.20
CA ARG A 84 7.75 -1.39 -18.35
C ARG A 84 8.82 -0.30 -18.37
N PRO A 85 8.62 0.86 -19.04
CA PRO A 85 9.61 1.95 -19.05
C PRO A 85 9.81 2.62 -17.67
N TYR A 86 8.96 2.32 -16.71
CA TYR A 86 8.94 2.93 -15.38
C TYR A 86 9.26 1.94 -14.26
N LEU A 87 9.68 0.73 -14.62
CA LEU A 87 10.16 -0.25 -13.66
C LEU A 87 11.64 0.06 -13.35
N GLU A 88 11.99 -0.02 -12.08
CA GLU A 88 13.31 0.21 -11.49
C GLU A 88 13.82 -1.12 -10.86
N ASP A 89 15.09 -1.47 -11.08
CA ASP A 89 15.71 -2.75 -10.67
C ASP A 89 15.84 -2.91 -9.13
N ASP A 90 15.89 -1.79 -8.41
CA ASP A 90 16.02 -1.76 -6.96
C ASP A 90 14.67 -1.96 -6.25
N VAL A 91 13.56 -1.85 -6.96
CA VAL A 91 12.22 -2.11 -6.42
C VAL A 91 12.04 -3.60 -6.14
N ARG A 92 11.48 -3.90 -4.96
CA ARG A 92 11.20 -5.27 -4.51
C ARG A 92 9.71 -5.59 -4.56
N ILE A 93 8.85 -4.59 -4.37
CA ILE A 93 7.40 -4.76 -4.38
C ILE A 93 6.76 -3.57 -5.11
N TYR A 94 6.03 -3.89 -6.17
CA TYR A 94 5.14 -2.93 -6.82
C TYR A 94 3.71 -3.03 -6.28
N HIS A 95 3.20 -1.91 -5.79
CA HIS A 95 1.83 -1.78 -5.30
C HIS A 95 0.89 -1.29 -6.41
N VAL A 96 0.20 -2.24 -7.05
CA VAL A 96 -0.82 -1.96 -8.07
C VAL A 96 -2.16 -1.65 -7.41
N THR A 97 -2.36 -0.39 -7.02
CA THR A 97 -3.59 0.07 -6.31
C THR A 97 -4.86 -0.06 -7.15
N GLY A 98 -6.01 0.10 -6.50
CA GLY A 98 -7.32 0.14 -7.18
C GLY A 98 -7.51 1.28 -8.20
N LYS A 99 -6.60 2.25 -8.28
CA LYS A 99 -6.70 3.43 -9.16
C LYS A 99 -6.31 3.16 -10.61
N TYR A 100 -5.50 2.14 -10.88
CA TYR A 100 -5.15 1.76 -12.24
C TYR A 100 -6.35 1.10 -12.94
N LYS A 101 -6.65 1.49 -14.18
CA LYS A 101 -7.72 0.87 -14.97
C LYS A 101 -7.30 -0.49 -15.54
N HIS A 102 -6.06 -0.60 -16.01
CA HIS A 102 -5.55 -1.78 -16.71
C HIS A 102 -4.72 -2.70 -15.79
N ARG A 103 -5.18 -2.92 -14.54
CA ARG A 103 -4.40 -3.64 -13.49
C ARG A 103 -3.84 -4.98 -13.93
N ASN A 104 -4.64 -5.79 -14.60
CA ASN A 104 -4.22 -7.14 -15.00
C ASN A 104 -3.04 -7.10 -15.99
N LEU A 105 -3.04 -6.13 -16.90
CA LEU A 105 -1.96 -5.93 -17.86
C LEU A 105 -0.69 -5.45 -17.14
N ILE A 106 -0.84 -4.48 -16.24
CA ILE A 106 0.26 -3.95 -15.42
C ILE A 106 0.90 -5.04 -14.57
N VAL A 107 0.09 -5.85 -13.86
CA VAL A 107 0.58 -6.95 -13.02
C VAL A 107 1.37 -7.94 -13.87
N ARG A 108 0.86 -8.32 -15.05
CA ARG A 108 1.57 -9.21 -15.96
C ARG A 108 2.93 -8.65 -16.37
N GLN A 109 2.99 -7.39 -16.78
CA GLN A 109 4.25 -6.75 -17.18
C GLN A 109 5.28 -6.72 -16.05
N ILE A 110 4.85 -6.47 -14.81
CA ILE A 110 5.72 -6.49 -13.62
C ILE A 110 6.23 -7.91 -13.37
N CYS A 111 5.36 -8.92 -13.46
CA CYS A 111 5.76 -10.32 -13.31
C CYS A 111 6.78 -10.72 -14.38
N ASP A 112 6.52 -10.38 -15.65
CA ASP A 112 7.42 -10.67 -16.77
C ASP A 112 8.79 -10.00 -16.53
N TYR A 113 8.81 -8.74 -16.09
CA TYR A 113 10.04 -8.03 -15.74
C TYR A 113 10.84 -8.72 -14.62
N PHE A 114 10.20 -9.11 -13.52
CA PHE A 114 10.86 -9.84 -12.43
C PHE A 114 11.33 -11.25 -12.81
N LEU A 115 10.73 -11.88 -13.81
CA LEU A 115 11.13 -13.23 -14.26
C LEU A 115 12.28 -13.20 -15.28
N HIS A 116 12.52 -12.06 -15.93
CA HIS A 116 13.50 -11.94 -17.02
C HIS A 116 14.72 -11.08 -16.70
N GLU A 117 14.69 -10.32 -15.59
CA GLU A 117 15.83 -9.53 -15.11
C GLU A 117 16.43 -10.03 -13.79
N VAL A 118 16.26 -11.33 -13.49
CA VAL A 118 16.95 -12.06 -12.40
C VAL A 118 17.90 -13.09 -12.99
#